data_AF-A0A8H6FKP0-F1
#
_entry.id   AF-A0A8H6FKP0-F1
#
_cell.length_a   1.000
_cell.length_b   1.000
_cell.length_c   1.000
_cell.angle_alpha   90.00
_cell.angle_beta   90.00
_cell.angle_gamma   90.00
#
_symmetry.space_group_name_H-M   'P 1'
#
loop_
_entity.id
_entity.type
_entity.pdbx_description
1 polymer ?
#
loop_
_entity_poly.entity_id
_entity_poly.type
_entity_poly.pdbx_seq_one_letter_code
_entity_poly.pdbx_strand_id
1 'polypeptide(L)'
;MAHSQSLSNDSDDERPIDKPLLTSTKPPANIPFKEAPVSSPDSEPGLEDAGPIPNNLTVAFPPLPPADDEEYVSLCLAIKDQPGDLDEFLAHYYYHHGIRRFYVMDDGSDPPLSYTPNFGIPPFAVPRSAVTFTYIPRVPDRPQPFQHTIYADYCIKNFGERHTWMGFFDADEFLEMRRATTLVDWLHQWEKNETVGALSVNWITHNSGGQQKRPQSDTRKGFRRCVVDGPDGRNADKENSHVKSFAKTALFDGVNSVHNMRTAYGTVSVGETGDECMIKRFPITHDMWALHHYSVKSREQFLEKQQRGSPNNHHAAGEFWDRIEDADDYECPELASYVP
;
A
#
# COMPACT_ATOMS: atom_id res chain seq x y z
N MET A 1 50.99 5.49 36.52
CA MET A 1 51.21 6.37 37.69
C MET A 1 49.89 7.03 38.01
N ALA A 2 49.49 6.95 39.28
CA ALA A 2 48.24 7.48 39.82
C ALA A 2 48.33 8.99 40.12
N HIS A 3 47.17 9.66 40.14
CA HIS A 3 46.62 10.49 41.23
C HIS A 3 45.42 11.29 40.68
N SER A 4 44.16 11.08 41.13
CA SER A 4 43.46 11.60 42.35
C SER A 4 43.11 13.09 42.22
N GLN A 5 41.95 13.69 42.52
CA GLN A 5 40.81 13.56 43.47
C GLN A 5 39.68 14.50 42.95
N SER A 6 38.38 14.19 42.94
CA SER A 6 37.30 14.28 43.96
C SER A 6 36.96 15.65 44.58
N LEU A 7 35.64 15.89 44.73
CA LEU A 7 34.85 16.87 45.55
C LEU A 7 34.37 18.12 44.78
N SER A 8 33.14 18.64 44.91
CA SER A 8 31.93 18.32 45.71
C SER A 8 30.78 19.26 45.29
N ASN A 9 29.55 18.79 45.47
CA ASN A 9 28.25 19.46 45.72
C ASN A 9 28.00 20.91 45.29
N ASP A 10 26.86 21.13 44.62
CA ASP A 10 25.85 22.05 45.17
C ASP A 10 24.43 21.55 44.88
N SER A 11 23.62 21.61 45.93
CA SER A 11 22.21 21.29 46.04
C SER A 11 21.37 22.51 45.67
N ASP A 12 20.29 22.33 44.93
CA ASP A 12 19.15 23.23 45.06
C ASP A 12 17.83 22.47 44.94
N ASP A 13 16.97 22.83 45.87
CA ASP A 13 15.72 22.24 46.32
C ASP A 13 14.59 23.04 45.67
N GLU A 14 13.80 22.42 44.78
CA GLU A 14 12.51 23.00 44.38
C GLU A 14 11.36 21.99 44.46
N ARG A 15 10.41 22.41 45.30
CA ARG A 15 9.13 21.83 45.73
C ARG A 15 8.23 21.33 44.59
N PRO A 16 7.37 20.33 44.86
CA PRO A 16 6.42 19.81 43.88
C PRO A 16 5.25 20.78 43.68
N ILE A 17 4.95 21.09 42.41
CA ILE A 17 3.76 21.86 42.00
C ILE A 17 2.56 20.90 41.89
N ASP A 18 1.51 21.23 42.64
CA ASP A 18 0.19 20.60 42.62
C ASP A 18 -0.40 20.56 41.20
N LYS A 19 -0.70 19.34 40.72
CA LYS A 19 -1.54 19.12 39.52
C LYS A 19 -3.02 19.10 39.94
N PRO A 20 -3.92 19.85 39.27
CA PRO A 20 -5.34 19.73 39.54
C PRO A 20 -5.87 18.36 39.08
N LEU A 21 -6.63 17.69 39.97
CA LEU A 21 -7.43 16.52 39.65
C LEU A 21 -8.47 16.89 38.58
N LEU A 22 -8.28 16.41 37.35
CA LEU A 22 -9.39 16.23 36.42
C LEU A 22 -10.09 14.91 36.76
N THR A 23 -11.32 15.03 37.24
CA THR A 23 -12.23 13.94 37.51
C THR A 23 -12.61 13.25 36.19
N SER A 24 -12.12 12.02 36.02
CA SER A 24 -12.59 11.09 35.00
C SER A 24 -14.06 10.75 35.29
N THR A 25 -14.96 11.25 34.46
CA THR A 25 -16.36 10.82 34.44
C THR A 25 -16.44 9.52 33.62
N LYS A 26 -16.74 8.41 34.31
CA LYS A 26 -17.12 7.15 33.67
C LYS A 26 -18.36 7.38 32.80
N PRO A 27 -18.43 6.83 31.57
CA PRO A 27 -19.69 6.77 30.84
C PRO A 27 -20.66 5.82 31.57
N PRO A 28 -21.96 6.16 31.66
CA PRO A 28 -22.93 5.29 32.31
C PRO A 28 -23.15 3.99 31.52
N ALA A 29 -23.17 2.89 32.25
CA ALA A 29 -23.59 1.58 31.79
C ALA A 29 -25.13 1.50 31.67
N ASN A 30 -25.58 0.67 30.72
CA ASN A 30 -26.94 0.15 30.54
C ASN A 30 -28.06 1.17 30.21
N ILE A 31 -28.34 1.31 28.91
CA ILE A 31 -29.68 1.67 28.42
C ILE A 31 -30.27 0.40 27.78
N PRO A 32 -31.44 -0.10 28.23
CA PRO A 32 -32.05 -1.30 27.66
C PRO A 32 -32.59 -1.01 26.26
N PHE A 33 -32.26 -1.89 25.30
CA PHE A 33 -32.83 -1.90 23.96
C PHE A 33 -34.35 -2.10 24.03
N LYS A 34 -35.11 -1.13 23.50
CA LYS A 34 -36.53 -1.31 23.17
C LYS A 34 -36.61 -1.82 21.73
N GLU A 35 -37.20 -2.98 21.54
CA GLU A 35 -37.53 -3.50 20.21
C GLU A 35 -38.50 -2.54 19.50
N ALA A 36 -38.14 -2.15 18.27
CA ALA A 36 -39.03 -1.45 17.36
C ALA A 36 -39.87 -2.46 16.56
N PRO A 37 -41.15 -2.17 16.27
CA PRO A 37 -42.05 -3.12 15.64
C PRO A 37 -41.71 -3.34 14.16
N VAL A 38 -41.79 -4.61 13.75
CA VAL A 38 -41.72 -5.08 12.36
C VAL A 38 -42.89 -4.49 11.57
N SER A 39 -42.60 -3.80 10.47
CA SER A 39 -43.59 -3.46 9.43
C SER A 39 -43.15 -4.02 8.08
N SER A 40 -44.10 -4.67 7.41
CA SER A 40 -44.00 -5.37 6.13
C SER A 40 -43.87 -4.40 4.95
N PRO A 41 -43.48 -4.88 3.75
CA PRO A 41 -43.04 -4.05 2.63
C PRO A 41 -44.25 -3.57 1.82
N ASP A 42 -44.25 -2.28 1.45
CA ASP A 42 -44.83 -1.75 0.20
C ASP A 42 -44.88 -0.21 0.29
N SER A 43 -43.92 0.46 -0.38
CA SER A 43 -44.07 1.74 -1.10
C SER A 43 -42.69 2.41 -1.26
N GLU A 44 -42.12 2.37 -2.46
CA GLU A 44 -40.98 3.21 -2.85
C GLU A 44 -41.42 4.69 -2.85
N PRO A 45 -40.68 5.61 -2.20
CA PRO A 45 -40.84 7.04 -2.46
C PRO A 45 -39.99 7.42 -3.69
N GLY A 46 -40.64 8.12 -4.62
CA GLY A 46 -40.09 8.50 -5.93
C GLY A 46 -38.83 9.36 -5.85
N LEU A 47 -37.95 9.14 -6.83
CA LEU A 47 -36.83 10.02 -7.16
C LEU A 47 -37.35 11.44 -7.42
N GLU A 48 -37.01 12.37 -6.54
CA GLU A 48 -37.04 13.80 -6.86
C GLU A 48 -35.78 14.15 -7.68
N ASP A 49 -36.03 14.89 -8.76
CA ASP A 49 -35.12 15.30 -9.81
C ASP A 49 -33.95 16.14 -9.25
N ALA A 50 -32.79 15.51 -9.09
CA ALA A 50 -31.55 16.20 -8.81
C ALA A 50 -31.12 16.95 -10.08
N GLY A 51 -31.21 18.28 -10.03
CA GLY A 51 -30.83 19.17 -11.14
C GLY A 51 -29.42 18.90 -11.68
N PRO A 52 -29.12 19.36 -12.90
CA PRO A 52 -27.95 18.93 -13.66
C PRO A 52 -26.65 19.22 -12.89
N ILE A 53 -25.94 18.13 -12.56
CA ILE A 53 -24.57 18.15 -12.08
C ILE A 53 -23.72 18.85 -13.14
N PRO A 54 -22.87 19.84 -12.78
CA PRO A 54 -22.00 20.48 -13.75
C PRO A 54 -21.03 19.46 -14.35
N ASN A 55 -21.27 19.10 -15.60
CA ASN A 55 -20.37 18.32 -16.46
C ASN A 55 -19.06 19.09 -16.66
N ASN A 56 -18.01 18.81 -15.89
CA ASN A 56 -16.64 19.02 -16.39
C ASN A 56 -15.50 18.24 -15.72
N LEU A 57 -15.78 17.05 -15.17
CA LEU A 57 -14.76 16.03 -14.92
C LEU A 57 -15.34 14.65 -15.25
N THR A 58 -15.80 14.47 -16.49
CA THR A 58 -15.78 13.13 -17.09
C THR A 58 -14.31 12.78 -17.28
N VAL A 59 -13.70 12.14 -16.28
CA VAL A 59 -12.49 11.37 -16.49
C VAL A 59 -12.90 10.28 -17.48
N ALA A 60 -12.69 10.56 -18.77
CA ALA A 60 -12.79 9.54 -19.78
C ALA A 60 -11.80 8.45 -19.36
N PHE A 61 -12.31 7.27 -19.01
CA PHE A 61 -11.46 6.12 -18.77
C PHE A 61 -10.48 6.03 -19.94
N PRO A 62 -9.17 6.09 -19.72
CA PRO A 62 -8.24 5.82 -20.80
C PRO A 62 -8.61 4.44 -21.38
N PRO A 63 -8.58 4.27 -22.71
CA PRO A 63 -8.77 2.94 -23.29
C PRO A 63 -7.80 1.98 -22.62
N LEU A 64 -8.25 0.73 -22.38
CA LEU A 64 -7.40 -0.29 -21.76
C LEU A 64 -6.04 -0.30 -22.47
N PRO A 65 -4.92 -0.22 -21.72
CA PRO A 65 -3.62 -0.18 -22.36
C PRO A 65 -3.39 -1.46 -23.17
N PRO A 66 -2.57 -1.41 -24.24
CA PRO A 66 -2.14 -2.60 -24.92
C PRO A 66 -1.49 -3.58 -23.94
N ALA A 67 -1.63 -4.87 -24.24
CA ALA A 67 -0.98 -5.92 -23.49
C ALA A 67 0.55 -5.80 -23.60
N ASP A 68 1.26 -6.04 -22.49
CA ASP A 68 2.71 -6.25 -22.48
C ASP A 68 3.03 -7.70 -22.87
N ASP A 69 2.77 -8.04 -24.13
CA ASP A 69 2.94 -9.41 -24.64
C ASP A 69 4.42 -9.86 -24.69
N GLU A 70 5.36 -8.91 -24.65
CA GLU A 70 6.80 -9.17 -24.56
C GLU A 70 7.26 -9.42 -23.12
N GLU A 71 6.36 -9.26 -22.13
CA GLU A 71 6.69 -9.30 -20.70
C GLU A 71 7.85 -8.35 -20.35
N TYR A 72 7.86 -7.15 -20.96
CA TYR A 72 8.85 -6.10 -20.71
C TYR A 72 8.91 -5.69 -19.23
N VAL A 73 7.75 -5.69 -18.56
CA VAL A 73 7.60 -5.43 -17.13
C VAL A 73 6.94 -6.62 -16.42
N SER A 74 7.47 -6.95 -15.24
CA SER A 74 6.87 -7.94 -14.33
C SER A 74 6.60 -7.35 -12.95
N LEU A 75 5.75 -8.00 -12.15
CA LEU A 75 5.59 -7.67 -10.74
C LEU A 75 6.08 -8.81 -9.84
N CYS A 76 6.83 -8.46 -8.82
CA CYS A 76 7.21 -9.31 -7.70
C CYS A 76 6.43 -8.89 -6.46
N LEU A 77 5.71 -9.84 -5.87
CA LEU A 77 4.89 -9.65 -4.68
C LEU A 77 5.39 -10.57 -3.57
N ALA A 78 5.71 -10.01 -2.41
CA ALA A 78 5.85 -10.76 -1.17
C ALA A 78 4.51 -10.74 -0.43
N ILE A 79 3.93 -11.90 -0.13
CA ILE A 79 2.58 -11.99 0.43
C ILE A 79 2.51 -13.10 1.48
N LYS A 80 1.75 -12.87 2.54
CA LYS A 80 1.53 -13.85 3.62
C LYS A 80 0.11 -13.78 4.15
N ASP A 81 -0.63 -14.88 4.09
CA ASP A 81 -1.98 -15.03 4.64
C ASP A 81 -2.94 -13.89 4.18
N GLN A 82 -2.87 -13.49 2.91
CA GLN A 82 -3.76 -12.47 2.31
C GLN A 82 -4.50 -12.94 1.04
N PRO A 83 -5.18 -14.10 1.05
CA PRO A 83 -5.85 -14.59 -0.15
C PRO A 83 -6.90 -13.60 -0.69
N GLY A 84 -7.58 -12.85 0.18
CA GLY A 84 -8.62 -11.90 -0.22
C GLY A 84 -8.13 -10.65 -0.95
N ASP A 85 -6.83 -10.37 -0.94
CA ASP A 85 -6.25 -9.21 -1.61
C ASP A 85 -5.65 -9.58 -2.99
N LEU A 86 -5.24 -10.84 -3.15
CA LEU A 86 -4.44 -11.29 -4.29
C LEU A 86 -5.19 -11.22 -5.62
N ASP A 87 -6.44 -11.68 -5.68
CA ASP A 87 -7.18 -11.74 -6.94
C ASP A 87 -7.47 -10.34 -7.51
N GLU A 88 -7.91 -9.41 -6.65
CA GLU A 88 -8.15 -8.02 -7.06
C GLU A 88 -6.85 -7.33 -7.51
N PHE A 89 -5.74 -7.58 -6.80
CA PHE A 89 -4.41 -7.09 -7.19
C PHE A 89 -4.02 -7.59 -8.58
N LEU A 90 -4.05 -8.91 -8.80
CA LEU A 90 -3.65 -9.51 -10.08
C LEU A 90 -4.49 -8.99 -11.24
N ALA A 91 -5.82 -8.96 -11.06
CA ALA A 91 -6.73 -8.45 -12.07
C ALA A 91 -6.47 -6.97 -12.38
N HIS A 92 -6.21 -6.15 -11.35
CA HIS A 92 -5.95 -4.73 -11.54
C HIS A 92 -4.75 -4.49 -12.45
N TYR A 93 -3.62 -5.13 -12.15
CA TYR A 93 -2.41 -4.94 -12.94
C TYR A 93 -2.46 -5.65 -14.30
N TYR A 94 -3.17 -6.78 -14.40
CA TYR A 94 -3.31 -7.50 -15.67
C TYR A 94 -4.21 -6.76 -16.65
N TYR A 95 -5.42 -6.39 -16.25
CA TYR A 95 -6.40 -5.79 -17.16
C TYR A 95 -6.17 -4.29 -17.35
N HIS A 96 -5.79 -3.56 -16.31
CA HIS A 96 -5.74 -2.10 -16.37
C HIS A 96 -4.35 -1.51 -16.62
N HIS A 97 -3.29 -2.28 -16.41
CA HIS A 97 -1.90 -1.86 -16.64
C HIS A 97 -1.16 -2.72 -17.67
N GLY A 98 -1.83 -3.72 -18.23
CA GLY A 98 -1.29 -4.55 -19.32
C GLY A 98 -0.22 -5.55 -18.88
N ILE A 99 0.08 -5.70 -17.59
CA ILE A 99 1.13 -6.60 -17.08
C ILE A 99 0.77 -8.06 -17.35
N ARG A 100 1.72 -8.85 -17.85
CA ARG A 100 1.50 -10.26 -18.21
C ARG A 100 2.26 -11.27 -17.34
N ARG A 101 3.17 -10.81 -16.48
CA ARG A 101 3.98 -11.68 -15.63
C ARG A 101 3.98 -11.24 -14.16
N PHE A 102 3.54 -12.16 -13.30
CA PHE A 102 3.52 -12.01 -11.85
C PHE A 102 4.35 -13.10 -11.18
N TYR A 103 5.13 -12.70 -10.18
CA TYR A 103 5.89 -13.57 -9.31
C TYR A 103 5.37 -13.43 -7.88
N VAL A 104 4.53 -14.37 -7.48
CA VAL A 104 3.92 -14.41 -6.15
C VAL A 104 4.81 -15.23 -5.23
N MET A 105 5.49 -14.54 -4.34
CA MET A 105 6.35 -15.10 -3.31
C MET A 105 5.54 -15.22 -2.02
N ASP A 106 4.99 -16.41 -1.81
CA ASP A 106 4.19 -16.75 -0.64
C ASP A 106 5.13 -17.01 0.55
N ASP A 107 5.19 -16.06 1.48
CA ASP A 107 6.02 -16.12 2.69
C ASP A 107 5.39 -16.97 3.79
N GLY A 108 5.14 -18.23 3.44
CA GLY A 108 4.73 -19.24 4.39
C GLY A 108 3.30 -19.07 4.84
N SER A 109 2.38 -18.75 3.93
CA SER A 109 0.94 -18.73 4.22
C SER A 109 0.43 -20.10 4.62
N ASP A 110 -0.65 -20.14 5.39
CA ASP A 110 -1.27 -21.36 5.89
C ASP A 110 -2.80 -21.34 5.73
N PRO A 111 -3.38 -22.08 4.76
CA PRO A 111 -2.68 -22.89 3.76
C PRO A 111 -1.90 -22.03 2.74
N PRO A 112 -0.95 -22.63 1.97
CA PRO A 112 -0.28 -21.91 0.90
C PRO A 112 -1.28 -21.31 -0.09
N LEU A 113 -1.02 -20.08 -0.55
CA LEU A 113 -1.94 -19.30 -1.40
C LEU A 113 -2.17 -19.94 -2.77
N SER A 114 -1.23 -20.77 -3.23
CA SER A 114 -1.40 -21.58 -4.44
C SER A 114 -2.53 -22.62 -4.34
N TYR A 115 -2.99 -22.93 -3.12
CA TYR A 115 -4.13 -23.80 -2.84
C TYR A 115 -5.40 -23.03 -2.48
N THR A 116 -5.40 -21.70 -2.53
CA THR A 116 -6.58 -20.90 -2.21
C THR A 116 -7.74 -21.34 -3.11
N PRO A 117 -8.82 -21.88 -2.52
CA PRO A 117 -10.02 -22.21 -3.28
C PRO A 117 -10.52 -20.95 -3.96
N ASN A 118 -10.95 -21.07 -5.22
CA ASN A 118 -11.46 -19.96 -6.01
C ASN A 118 -10.44 -18.91 -6.49
N PHE A 119 -9.13 -19.18 -6.37
CA PHE A 119 -8.12 -18.37 -7.04
C PHE A 119 -8.40 -18.28 -8.55
N GLY A 120 -8.45 -17.06 -9.07
CA GLY A 120 -8.69 -16.82 -10.50
C GLY A 120 -10.09 -17.18 -10.97
N ILE A 121 -11.12 -17.05 -10.12
CA ILE A 121 -12.53 -17.10 -10.54
C ILE A 121 -13.00 -15.71 -11.00
N PRO A 122 -13.86 -15.61 -12.04
CA PRO A 122 -14.41 -14.33 -12.48
C PRO A 122 -15.10 -13.55 -11.32
N PRO A 123 -15.03 -12.21 -11.31
CA PRO A 123 -14.50 -11.34 -12.38
C PRO A 123 -12.98 -11.14 -12.36
N PHE A 124 -12.26 -11.62 -11.36
CA PHE A 124 -10.82 -11.36 -11.18
C PHE A 124 -9.89 -12.42 -11.81
N ALA A 125 -10.43 -13.21 -12.74
CA ALA A 125 -9.76 -14.37 -13.30
C ALA A 125 -8.60 -14.04 -14.24
N VAL A 126 -7.38 -13.94 -13.72
CA VAL A 126 -6.18 -13.87 -14.59
C VAL A 126 -5.74 -15.25 -15.09
N PRO A 127 -5.16 -15.38 -16.30
CA PRO A 127 -4.63 -16.65 -16.77
C PRO A 127 -3.59 -17.24 -15.80
N ARG A 128 -3.73 -18.52 -15.45
CA ARG A 128 -2.78 -19.20 -14.56
C ARG A 128 -1.34 -19.15 -15.08
N SER A 129 -1.17 -19.07 -16.42
CA SER A 129 0.11 -18.92 -17.10
C SER A 129 0.79 -17.57 -16.86
N ALA A 130 0.06 -16.54 -16.44
CA ALA A 130 0.62 -15.23 -16.09
C ALA A 130 1.28 -15.22 -14.70
N VAL A 131 0.96 -16.21 -13.85
CA VAL A 131 1.34 -16.20 -12.43
C VAL A 131 2.32 -17.33 -12.12
N THR A 132 3.45 -17.00 -11.53
CA THR A 132 4.39 -17.97 -10.94
C THR A 132 4.25 -17.90 -9.43
N PHE A 133 3.83 -19.02 -8.81
CA PHE A 133 3.76 -19.14 -7.35
C PHE A 133 5.00 -19.83 -6.81
N THR A 134 5.62 -19.20 -5.81
CA THR A 134 6.73 -19.79 -5.04
C THR A 134 6.34 -19.77 -3.58
N TYR A 135 6.13 -20.95 -3.00
CA TYR A 135 5.91 -21.08 -1.56
C TYR A 135 7.26 -21.13 -0.84
N ILE A 136 7.44 -20.26 0.15
CA ILE A 136 8.65 -20.15 0.95
C ILE A 136 8.31 -20.55 2.39
N PRO A 137 8.74 -21.73 2.86
CA PRO A 137 8.34 -22.23 4.17
C PRO A 137 8.90 -21.39 5.32
N ARG A 138 8.11 -21.30 6.40
CA ARG A 138 8.55 -20.67 7.66
C ARG A 138 9.70 -21.46 8.28
N VAL A 139 10.87 -20.83 8.38
CA VAL A 139 12.04 -21.38 9.10
C VAL A 139 12.46 -20.44 10.23
N PRO A 140 12.96 -20.95 11.37
CA PRO A 140 13.26 -20.14 12.56
C PRO A 140 14.30 -19.03 12.35
N ASP A 141 15.34 -19.30 11.55
CA ASP A 141 16.51 -18.42 11.42
C ASP A 141 16.51 -17.61 10.12
N ARG A 142 15.38 -16.95 9.82
CA ARG A 142 15.27 -16.09 8.65
C ARG A 142 15.95 -14.73 8.86
N PRO A 143 16.72 -14.22 7.88
CA PRO A 143 17.20 -12.83 7.93
C PRO A 143 16.00 -11.88 8.00
N GLN A 144 16.12 -10.81 8.78
CA GLN A 144 15.07 -9.80 8.93
C GLN A 144 15.53 -8.43 8.39
N PRO A 145 14.67 -7.69 7.67
CA PRO A 145 13.34 -8.11 7.21
C PRO A 145 13.42 -9.12 6.04
N PHE A 146 12.72 -10.25 6.15
CA PHE A 146 12.81 -11.34 5.17
C PHE A 146 12.33 -10.94 3.75
N GLN A 147 11.47 -9.92 3.66
CA GLN A 147 11.02 -9.33 2.39
C GLN A 147 12.20 -8.85 1.51
N HIS A 148 13.31 -8.40 2.10
CA HIS A 148 14.50 -8.03 1.33
C HIS A 148 15.10 -9.24 0.60
N THR A 149 15.18 -10.38 1.28
CA THR A 149 15.63 -11.65 0.70
C THR A 149 14.67 -12.13 -0.38
N ILE A 150 13.36 -11.97 -0.19
CA ILE A 150 12.37 -12.31 -1.21
C ILE A 150 12.63 -11.52 -2.50
N TYR A 151 12.76 -10.19 -2.40
CA TYR A 151 12.95 -9.35 -3.57
C TYR A 151 14.29 -9.59 -4.27
N ALA A 152 15.39 -9.67 -3.52
CA ALA A 152 16.71 -9.88 -4.10
C ALA A 152 16.92 -11.31 -4.63
N ASP A 153 16.68 -12.33 -3.79
CA ASP A 153 17.09 -13.71 -4.08
C ASP A 153 16.01 -14.54 -4.75
N TYR A 154 14.73 -14.28 -4.46
CA TYR A 154 13.64 -15.05 -5.07
C TYR A 154 13.13 -14.40 -6.36
N CYS A 155 13.04 -13.08 -6.40
CA CYS A 155 12.57 -12.35 -7.57
C CYS A 155 13.71 -12.00 -8.54
N ILE A 156 14.59 -11.08 -8.18
CA ILE A 156 15.62 -10.59 -9.10
C ILE A 156 16.56 -11.71 -9.56
N LYS A 157 17.14 -12.48 -8.65
CA LYS A 157 18.11 -13.52 -9.01
C LYS A 157 17.54 -14.62 -9.92
N ASN A 158 16.27 -14.98 -9.78
CA ASN A 158 15.68 -16.09 -10.55
C ASN A 158 14.97 -15.63 -11.84
N PHE A 159 14.47 -14.39 -11.85
CA PHE A 159 13.56 -13.92 -12.89
C PHE A 159 13.95 -12.56 -13.49
N GLY A 160 14.87 -11.82 -12.88
CA GLY A 160 15.26 -10.47 -13.32
C GLY A 160 15.76 -10.44 -14.76
N GLU A 161 16.55 -11.43 -15.19
CA GLU A 161 17.09 -11.49 -16.56
C GLU A 161 16.02 -11.66 -17.66
N ARG A 162 14.77 -11.96 -17.29
CA ARG A 162 13.66 -12.16 -18.24
C ARG A 162 12.89 -10.88 -18.56
N HIS A 163 13.14 -9.80 -17.81
CA HIS A 163 12.37 -8.57 -17.88
C HIS A 163 13.30 -7.37 -17.87
N THR A 164 12.93 -6.29 -18.55
CA THR A 164 13.66 -5.03 -18.42
C THR A 164 13.37 -4.37 -17.09
N TRP A 165 12.10 -4.42 -16.66
CA TRP A 165 11.64 -3.84 -15.41
C TRP A 165 10.94 -4.86 -14.52
N MET A 166 11.09 -4.67 -13.21
CA MET A 166 10.34 -5.40 -12.20
C MET A 166 9.79 -4.42 -11.17
N GLY A 167 8.47 -4.43 -10.97
CA GLY A 167 7.81 -3.70 -9.90
C GLY A 167 7.76 -4.52 -8.61
N PHE A 168 7.90 -3.85 -7.47
CA PHE A 168 7.88 -4.45 -6.15
C PHE A 168 6.76 -3.81 -5.34
N PHE A 169 5.58 -4.41 -5.35
CA PHE A 169 4.38 -3.89 -4.68
C PHE A 169 3.82 -4.91 -3.70
N ASP A 170 3.13 -4.40 -2.68
CA ASP A 170 2.38 -5.18 -1.71
C ASP A 170 0.96 -5.44 -2.24
N ALA A 171 0.30 -6.50 -1.75
CA ALA A 171 -1.01 -6.92 -2.28
C ALA A 171 -2.15 -5.93 -1.98
N ASP A 172 -1.91 -4.96 -1.10
CA ASP A 172 -2.80 -3.86 -0.76
C ASP A 172 -2.42 -2.54 -1.47
N GLU A 173 -1.60 -2.60 -2.52
CA GLU A 173 -1.15 -1.44 -3.28
C GLU A 173 -1.56 -1.47 -4.76
N PHE A 174 -2.25 -0.41 -5.20
CA PHE A 174 -2.87 -0.34 -6.52
C PHE A 174 -2.46 0.94 -7.25
N LEU A 175 -1.87 0.77 -8.43
CA LEU A 175 -1.42 1.87 -9.27
C LEU A 175 -2.60 2.55 -9.98
N GLU A 176 -2.68 3.87 -9.89
CA GLU A 176 -3.61 4.72 -10.64
C GLU A 176 -2.86 5.42 -11.79
N MET A 177 -3.47 5.44 -12.96
CA MET A 177 -2.99 6.18 -14.13
C MET A 177 -3.76 7.51 -14.24
N ARG A 178 -3.09 8.64 -13.98
CA ARG A 178 -3.72 9.98 -13.97
C ARG A 178 -3.59 10.75 -15.28
N ARG A 179 -2.74 10.28 -16.18
CA ARG A 179 -2.54 10.84 -17.53
C ARG A 179 -2.69 9.75 -18.56
N ALA A 180 -3.04 10.12 -19.79
CA ALA A 180 -3.16 9.20 -20.91
C ALA A 180 -1.77 8.73 -21.40
N THR A 181 -1.08 7.93 -20.58
CA THR A 181 0.18 7.23 -20.89
C THR A 181 0.07 5.81 -20.37
N THR A 182 0.52 4.83 -21.15
CA THR A 182 0.57 3.44 -20.66
C THR A 182 1.74 3.27 -19.69
N LEU A 183 1.71 2.22 -18.86
CA LEU A 183 2.83 1.88 -17.98
C LEU A 183 4.10 1.64 -18.81
N VAL A 184 4.00 0.83 -19.87
CA VAL A 184 5.13 0.52 -20.76
C VAL A 184 5.69 1.77 -21.43
N ASP A 185 4.84 2.68 -21.93
CA ASP A 185 5.31 3.95 -22.51
C ASP A 185 6.04 4.82 -21.49
N TRP A 186 5.57 4.85 -20.24
CA TRP A 186 6.24 5.57 -19.17
C TRP A 186 7.61 4.95 -18.85
N LEU A 187 7.69 3.62 -18.75
CA LEU A 187 8.97 2.93 -18.52
C LEU A 187 9.96 3.15 -19.68
N HIS A 188 9.50 3.10 -20.93
CA HIS A 188 10.32 3.36 -22.12
C HIS A 188 10.92 4.77 -22.15
N GLN A 189 10.22 5.78 -21.64
CA GLN A 189 10.74 7.16 -21.56
C GLN A 189 12.03 7.23 -20.71
N TRP A 190 12.12 6.41 -19.68
CA TRP A 190 13.26 6.38 -18.76
C TRP A 190 14.28 5.30 -19.09
N GLU A 191 13.93 4.31 -19.91
CA GLU A 191 14.81 3.19 -20.25
C GLU A 191 16.16 3.65 -20.80
N LYS A 192 16.14 4.57 -21.77
CA LYS A 192 17.34 5.07 -22.45
C LYS A 192 18.24 5.93 -21.55
N ASN A 193 17.73 6.39 -20.41
CA ASN A 193 18.55 7.10 -19.45
C ASN A 193 19.33 6.09 -18.59
N GLU A 194 20.62 5.92 -18.91
CA GLU A 194 21.52 4.99 -18.23
C GLU A 194 21.77 5.37 -16.76
N THR A 195 21.51 6.62 -16.36
CA THR A 195 21.64 7.04 -14.95
C THR A 195 20.41 6.70 -14.12
N VAL A 196 19.30 6.27 -14.72
CA VAL A 196 18.06 5.93 -14.01
C VAL A 196 17.97 4.42 -13.86
N GLY A 197 18.10 3.93 -12.64
CA GLY A 197 17.99 2.51 -12.29
C GLY A 197 16.63 2.10 -11.75
N ALA A 198 15.81 3.05 -11.29
CA ALA A 198 14.46 2.78 -10.80
C ALA A 198 13.54 3.99 -10.95
N LEU A 199 12.23 3.70 -11.00
CA LEU A 199 11.16 4.69 -11.00
C LEU A 199 10.32 4.49 -9.74
N SER A 200 10.17 5.54 -8.95
CA SER A 200 9.47 5.55 -7.68
C SER A 200 8.14 6.28 -7.80
N VAL A 201 7.08 5.68 -7.26
CA VAL A 201 5.73 6.24 -7.23
C VAL A 201 5.34 6.49 -5.78
N ASN A 202 4.91 7.71 -5.46
CA ASN A 202 4.42 8.08 -4.13
C ASN A 202 3.12 7.37 -3.77
N TRP A 203 2.99 7.04 -2.49
CA TRP A 203 1.74 6.50 -1.97
C TRP A 203 0.62 7.56 -1.93
N ILE A 204 -0.61 7.07 -2.03
CA ILE A 204 -1.81 7.70 -1.49
C ILE A 204 -2.43 6.74 -0.49
N THR A 205 -2.43 7.11 0.77
CA THR A 205 -2.85 6.22 1.86
C THR A 205 -4.36 6.30 2.06
N HIS A 206 -5.03 5.16 2.07
CA HIS A 206 -6.45 5.06 2.40
C HIS A 206 -6.65 4.80 3.90
N ASN A 207 -7.67 5.43 4.48
CA ASN A 207 -8.14 5.12 5.82
C ASN A 207 -9.30 4.09 5.77
N SER A 208 -9.85 3.74 6.93
CA SER A 208 -10.90 2.73 7.04
C SER A 208 -12.28 3.20 6.57
N GLY A 209 -12.48 4.52 6.42
CA GLY A 209 -13.80 5.12 6.27
C GLY A 209 -14.73 4.83 7.46
N GLY A 210 -14.18 4.56 8.64
CA GLY A 210 -14.90 4.15 9.85
C GLY A 210 -15.42 2.70 9.85
N GLN A 211 -15.07 1.91 8.83
CA GLN A 211 -15.62 0.57 8.67
C GLN A 211 -15.07 -0.42 9.70
N GLN A 212 -15.99 -1.06 10.43
CA GLN A 212 -15.62 -2.04 11.46
C GLN A 212 -15.44 -3.45 10.89
N LYS A 213 -16.17 -3.79 9.83
CA LYS A 213 -16.17 -5.11 9.20
C LYS A 213 -15.74 -5.00 7.74
N ARG A 214 -15.26 -6.10 7.17
CA ARG A 214 -14.94 -6.19 5.74
C ARG A 214 -16.18 -5.82 4.91
N PRO A 215 -16.07 -4.88 3.95
CA PRO A 215 -17.17 -4.55 3.07
C PRO A 215 -17.58 -5.74 2.20
N GLN A 216 -18.82 -5.73 1.70
CA GLN A 216 -19.25 -6.72 0.69
C GLN A 216 -18.60 -6.47 -0.69
N SER A 217 -18.19 -5.23 -0.95
CA SER A 217 -17.44 -4.86 -2.14
C SER A 217 -15.95 -5.16 -1.99
N ASP A 218 -15.25 -5.17 -3.13
CA ASP A 218 -13.79 -5.30 -3.20
C ASP A 218 -13.07 -4.10 -2.57
N THR A 219 -11.77 -4.21 -2.34
CA THR A 219 -10.96 -3.22 -1.61
C THR A 219 -11.09 -1.84 -2.25
N ARG A 220 -10.90 -1.73 -3.57
CA ARG A 220 -10.88 -0.43 -4.26
C ARG A 220 -12.23 0.28 -4.26
N LYS A 221 -13.33 -0.48 -4.18
CA LYS A 221 -14.69 0.06 -4.11
C LYS A 221 -15.14 0.33 -2.68
N GLY A 222 -14.65 -0.47 -1.73
CA GLY A 222 -15.02 -0.41 -0.33
C GLY A 222 -14.34 0.73 0.43
N PHE A 223 -13.12 1.11 0.06
CA PHE A 223 -12.35 2.15 0.74
C PHE A 223 -12.04 3.28 -0.25
N ARG A 224 -12.57 4.48 0.03
CA ARG A 224 -12.60 5.62 -0.89
C ARG A 224 -12.20 6.95 -0.22
N ARG A 225 -11.59 6.87 0.96
CA ARG A 225 -11.14 8.05 1.71
C ARG A 225 -9.64 8.00 1.85
N CYS A 226 -8.99 9.05 1.38
CA CYS A 226 -7.54 9.16 1.32
C CYS A 226 -7.04 10.23 2.28
N VAL A 227 -5.90 9.96 2.91
CA VAL A 227 -5.20 10.90 3.76
C VAL A 227 -4.64 12.06 2.93
N VAL A 228 -4.83 13.29 3.41
CA VAL A 228 -4.32 14.53 2.80
C VAL A 228 -2.79 14.60 2.90
N ASP A 229 -2.15 15.09 1.83
CA ASP A 229 -0.73 15.43 1.85
C ASP A 229 -0.50 16.66 2.74
N GLY A 230 0.43 16.55 3.68
CA GLY A 230 0.82 17.63 4.56
C GLY A 230 2.04 18.38 4.01
N PRO A 231 2.19 19.66 4.38
CA PRO A 231 3.03 20.60 3.65
C PRO A 231 4.53 20.28 3.68
N ASP A 232 5.01 19.41 4.58
CA ASP A 232 6.43 19.11 4.74
C ASP A 232 6.74 17.68 5.27
N GLY A 233 5.79 16.73 5.20
CA GLY A 233 6.02 15.36 5.65
C GLY A 233 6.28 15.24 7.16
N ARG A 234 5.51 15.93 7.99
CA ARG A 234 5.76 16.01 9.44
C ARG A 234 4.86 15.12 10.31
N ASN A 235 3.74 14.58 9.82
CA ASN A 235 2.73 13.77 10.54
C ASN A 235 2.23 12.53 9.72
N ALA A 236 0.94 12.19 9.72
CA ALA A 236 0.36 11.04 8.99
C ALA A 236 0.55 11.13 7.46
N ASP A 237 0.64 12.35 6.93
CA ASP A 237 1.11 12.69 5.58
C ASP A 237 2.51 12.12 5.25
N LYS A 238 3.32 11.76 6.25
CA LYS A 238 4.57 11.00 6.03
C LYS A 238 4.32 9.70 5.30
N GLU A 239 3.14 9.11 5.40
CA GLU A 239 2.83 7.86 4.70
C GLU A 239 2.81 8.09 3.19
N ASN A 240 2.22 9.18 2.70
CA ASN A 240 2.20 9.49 1.26
C ASN A 240 3.59 9.86 0.69
N SER A 241 4.55 10.20 1.56
CA SER A 241 5.96 10.38 1.14
C SER A 241 6.72 9.08 0.89
N HIS A 242 6.20 7.95 1.38
CA HIS A 242 6.75 6.65 1.01
C HIS A 242 6.46 6.35 -0.45
N VAL A 243 7.32 5.52 -1.02
CA VAL A 243 7.24 5.11 -2.41
C VAL A 243 7.26 3.60 -2.50
N LYS A 244 6.88 3.11 -3.68
CA LYS A 244 7.36 1.83 -4.19
C LYS A 244 7.94 2.04 -5.58
N SER A 245 8.64 1.03 -6.09
CA SER A 245 9.45 1.19 -7.28
C SER A 245 9.27 0.09 -8.31
N PHE A 246 9.33 0.51 -9.57
CA PHE A 246 9.78 -0.32 -10.69
C PHE A 246 11.30 -0.17 -10.81
N ALA A 247 12.06 -1.25 -10.70
CA ALA A 247 13.51 -1.22 -10.89
C ALA A 247 13.89 -1.82 -12.23
N LYS A 248 14.88 -1.22 -12.91
CA LYS A 248 15.55 -1.86 -14.04
C LYS A 248 16.35 -3.04 -13.51
N THR A 249 16.03 -4.23 -13.97
CA THR A 249 16.62 -5.48 -13.45
C THR A 249 18.14 -5.51 -13.67
N ALA A 250 18.61 -5.00 -14.80
CA ALA A 250 20.03 -4.89 -15.15
C ALA A 250 20.83 -3.88 -14.29
N LEU A 251 20.13 -2.93 -13.65
CA LEU A 251 20.74 -1.91 -12.77
C LEU A 251 20.38 -2.12 -11.30
N PHE A 252 19.80 -3.27 -10.94
CA PHE A 252 19.50 -3.61 -9.56
C PHE A 252 20.78 -4.00 -8.80
N ASP A 253 21.00 -3.41 -7.62
CA ASP A 253 22.16 -3.70 -6.75
C ASP A 253 21.75 -4.16 -5.33
N GLY A 254 20.45 -4.16 -5.02
CA GLY A 254 19.92 -4.70 -3.78
C GLY A 254 18.65 -4.01 -3.32
N VAL A 255 18.28 -4.27 -2.06
CA VAL A 255 17.11 -3.65 -1.43
C VAL A 255 17.60 -2.68 -0.36
N ASN A 256 17.27 -1.39 -0.51
CA ASN A 256 17.55 -0.39 0.53
C ASN A 256 16.51 -0.47 1.65
N SER A 257 15.24 -0.57 1.25
CA SER A 257 14.11 -0.81 2.13
C SER A 257 13.00 -1.53 1.37
N VAL A 258 11.97 -1.99 2.06
CA VAL A 258 10.74 -2.52 1.45
C VAL A 258 10.00 -1.50 0.57
N HIS A 259 10.38 -0.21 0.65
CA HIS A 259 9.84 0.90 -0.14
C HIS A 259 10.67 1.21 -1.38
N ASN A 260 11.98 0.92 -1.40
CA ASN A 260 12.84 1.31 -2.52
C ASN A 260 14.01 0.35 -2.77
N MET A 261 14.33 0.18 -4.04
CA MET A 261 15.45 -0.65 -4.49
C MET A 261 16.75 0.17 -4.53
N ARG A 262 17.87 -0.48 -4.22
CA ARG A 262 19.20 0.06 -4.45
C ARG A 262 19.57 -0.20 -5.91
N THR A 263 20.04 0.84 -6.57
CA THR A 263 20.47 0.79 -7.96
C THR A 263 22.00 0.76 -8.05
N ALA A 264 22.53 0.31 -9.19
CA ALA A 264 23.95 0.18 -9.45
C ALA A 264 24.71 1.51 -9.25
N TYR A 265 26.00 1.42 -8.94
CA TYR A 265 26.85 2.60 -8.73
C TYR A 265 26.75 3.60 -9.89
N GLY A 266 26.51 4.87 -9.56
CA GLY A 266 26.34 5.94 -10.55
C GLY A 266 24.93 6.06 -11.14
N THR A 267 23.98 5.26 -10.65
CA THR A 267 22.57 5.32 -11.06
C THR A 267 21.67 5.67 -9.87
N VAL A 268 20.49 6.20 -10.15
CA VAL A 268 19.54 6.73 -9.16
C VAL A 268 18.13 6.17 -9.37
N SER A 269 17.33 6.18 -8.31
CA SER A 269 15.87 6.07 -8.43
C SER A 269 15.31 7.47 -8.64
N VAL A 270 14.33 7.63 -9.52
CA VAL A 270 13.69 8.93 -9.76
C VAL A 270 12.19 8.86 -9.67
N GLY A 271 11.57 9.99 -9.34
CA GLY A 271 10.15 10.19 -9.43
C GLY A 271 9.64 10.44 -10.84
N GLU A 272 8.34 10.69 -10.93
CA GLU A 272 7.69 11.05 -12.19
C GLU A 272 8.24 12.34 -12.84
N THR A 273 8.83 13.25 -12.04
CA THR A 273 9.46 14.48 -12.55
C THR A 273 10.97 14.37 -12.78
N GLY A 274 11.56 13.18 -12.60
CA GLY A 274 13.00 12.96 -12.72
C GLY A 274 13.82 13.38 -11.51
N ASP A 275 13.16 13.83 -10.45
CA ASP A 275 13.76 14.13 -9.15
C ASP A 275 14.22 12.86 -8.45
N GLU A 276 15.42 12.89 -7.87
CA GLU A 276 15.98 11.73 -7.19
C GLU A 276 15.16 11.34 -5.96
N CYS A 277 14.92 10.04 -5.83
CA CYS A 277 14.22 9.43 -4.72
C CYS A 277 15.12 8.44 -3.99
N MET A 278 15.12 8.49 -2.65
CA MET A 278 15.70 7.44 -1.83
C MET A 278 14.59 6.58 -1.23
N ILE A 279 14.42 6.61 0.10
CA ILE A 279 13.39 5.84 0.82
C ILE A 279 12.04 6.57 0.80
N LYS A 280 12.09 7.90 0.74
CA LYS A 280 10.96 8.82 0.66
C LYS A 280 11.19 9.82 -0.46
N ARG A 281 10.11 10.38 -0.97
CA ARG A 281 10.13 11.36 -2.05
C ARG A 281 9.36 12.62 -1.69
N PHE A 282 10.01 13.77 -1.89
CA PHE A 282 9.46 15.11 -1.72
C PHE A 282 9.91 16.02 -2.88
N PRO A 283 9.05 16.93 -3.39
CA PRO A 283 7.63 17.06 -3.04
C PRO A 283 6.83 15.81 -3.41
N ILE A 284 5.77 15.53 -2.65
CA ILE A 284 4.82 14.47 -3.02
C ILE A 284 4.12 14.93 -4.29
N THR A 285 4.13 14.07 -5.30
CA THR A 285 3.49 14.33 -6.59
C THR A 285 2.80 13.05 -7.07
N HIS A 286 1.63 13.24 -7.66
CA HIS A 286 0.77 12.17 -8.19
C HIS A 286 0.21 12.56 -9.57
N ASP A 287 0.96 13.36 -10.34
CA ASP A 287 0.46 14.02 -11.55
C ASP A 287 0.28 13.06 -12.74
N MET A 288 1.13 12.04 -12.84
CA MET A 288 1.09 10.97 -13.83
C MET A 288 0.65 9.65 -13.19
N TRP A 289 1.20 9.33 -12.02
CA TRP A 289 0.95 8.06 -11.34
C TRP A 289 0.77 8.23 -9.83
N ALA A 290 -0.19 7.50 -9.27
CA ALA A 290 -0.40 7.44 -7.84
C ALA A 290 -0.46 5.98 -7.39
N LEU A 291 0.20 5.63 -6.28
CA LEU A 291 0.11 4.27 -5.74
C LEU A 291 -0.79 4.26 -4.51
N HIS A 292 -2.03 3.84 -4.67
CA HIS A 292 -2.96 3.79 -3.53
C HIS A 292 -2.62 2.63 -2.61
N HIS A 293 -2.39 2.93 -1.33
CA HIS A 293 -2.04 1.96 -0.30
C HIS A 293 -3.19 1.79 0.69
N TYR A 294 -3.79 0.61 0.69
CA TYR A 294 -4.91 0.22 1.57
C TYR A 294 -4.37 -0.44 2.84
N SER A 295 -3.59 0.31 3.60
CA SER A 295 -2.76 -0.21 4.68
C SER A 295 -3.56 -0.68 5.90
N VAL A 296 -4.68 -0.01 6.21
CA VAL A 296 -5.54 -0.29 7.37
C VAL A 296 -6.81 -1.07 7.03
N LYS A 297 -7.51 -0.71 5.94
CA LYS A 297 -8.83 -1.29 5.57
C LYS A 297 -9.80 -1.23 6.76
N SER A 298 -10.77 -2.16 6.83
CA SER A 298 -11.69 -2.22 7.97
C SER A 298 -10.97 -2.64 9.26
N ARG A 299 -11.57 -2.34 10.43
CA ARG A 299 -10.99 -2.72 11.72
C ARG A 299 -10.76 -4.23 11.85
N GLU A 300 -11.70 -5.04 11.36
CA GLU A 300 -11.58 -6.50 11.26
C GLU A 300 -10.32 -6.91 10.46
N GLN A 301 -10.16 -6.37 9.26
CA GLN A 301 -9.01 -6.67 8.38
C GLN A 301 -7.69 -6.19 8.98
N PHE A 302 -7.69 -5.07 9.69
CA PHE A 302 -6.50 -4.59 10.38
C PHE A 302 -6.06 -5.52 11.51
N LEU A 303 -7.01 -6.04 12.29
CA LEU A 303 -6.73 -7.00 13.35
C LEU A 303 -6.25 -8.34 12.77
N GLU A 304 -6.82 -8.80 11.65
CA GLU A 304 -6.28 -9.94 10.87
C GLU A 304 -4.82 -9.66 10.47
N LYS A 305 -4.52 -8.47 9.94
CA LYS A 305 -3.16 -8.06 9.55
C LYS A 305 -2.17 -8.12 10.71
N GLN A 306 -2.55 -7.66 11.90
CA GLN A 306 -1.71 -7.71 13.08
C GLN A 306 -1.40 -9.14 13.55
N GLN A 307 -2.37 -10.06 13.44
CA GLN A 307 -2.21 -11.46 13.87
C GLN A 307 -1.22 -12.24 12.99
N ARG A 308 -1.08 -11.87 11.71
CA ARG A 308 -0.12 -12.50 10.77
C ARG A 308 1.34 -12.20 11.10
N GLY A 309 1.59 -11.22 11.95
CA GLY A 309 2.91 -10.65 12.23
C GLY A 309 3.19 -9.47 11.31
N SER A 310 3.27 -8.28 11.91
CA SER A 310 3.79 -7.08 11.26
C SER A 310 5.28 -6.93 11.60
N PRO A 311 6.10 -6.32 10.74
CA PRO A 311 7.44 -5.85 11.12
C PRO A 311 7.42 -4.93 12.36
N ASN A 312 6.26 -4.35 12.67
CA ASN A 312 6.03 -3.45 13.79
C ASN A 312 5.34 -4.18 14.95
N ASN A 313 5.89 -4.06 16.16
CA ASN A 313 5.29 -4.56 17.41
C ASN A 313 3.82 -4.10 17.58
N HIS A 314 2.98 -4.87 18.27
CA HIS A 314 1.54 -4.58 18.45
C HIS A 314 1.22 -3.14 18.92
N HIS A 315 2.05 -2.55 19.78
CA HIS A 315 1.92 -1.16 20.20
C HIS A 315 2.10 -0.18 19.04
N ALA A 316 3.13 -0.39 18.21
CA ALA A 316 3.37 0.40 17.00
C ALA A 316 2.27 0.19 15.95
N ALA A 317 1.59 -0.96 15.96
CA ALA A 317 0.45 -1.18 15.10
C ALA A 317 -0.81 -0.41 15.58
N GLY A 318 -1.04 -0.28 16.88
CA GLY A 318 -2.09 0.59 17.42
C GLY A 318 -1.86 2.06 17.05
N GLU A 319 -0.65 2.56 17.29
CA GLU A 319 -0.24 3.92 16.92
C GLU A 319 -0.35 4.17 15.41
N PHE A 320 -0.05 3.16 14.58
CA PHE A 320 -0.22 3.24 13.13
C PHE A 320 -1.69 3.44 12.75
N TRP A 321 -2.61 2.66 13.33
CA TRP A 321 -4.04 2.81 13.09
C TRP A 321 -4.54 4.20 13.45
N ASP A 322 -4.28 4.63 14.69
CA ASP A 322 -4.76 5.93 15.18
C ASP A 322 -4.22 7.07 14.31
N ARG A 323 -2.96 6.99 13.91
CA ARG A 323 -2.34 7.99 13.02
C ARG A 323 -2.99 8.09 11.64
N ILE A 324 -3.44 6.97 11.05
CA ILE A 324 -4.14 7.00 9.76
C ILE A 324 -5.57 7.50 9.92
N GLU A 325 -6.28 7.07 10.96
CA GLU A 325 -7.69 7.45 11.18
C GLU A 325 -7.87 8.88 11.68
N ASP A 326 -6.90 9.43 12.43
CA ASP A 326 -6.95 10.80 12.95
C ASP A 326 -6.46 11.84 11.92
N ALA A 327 -5.99 11.40 10.74
CA ALA A 327 -5.48 12.29 9.72
C ALA A 327 -6.61 13.00 8.95
N ASP A 328 -6.35 14.25 8.53
CA ASP A 328 -7.22 14.92 7.58
C ASP A 328 -7.34 14.09 6.29
N ASP A 329 -8.56 13.97 5.77
CA ASP A 329 -8.85 13.11 4.65
C ASP A 329 -9.82 13.75 3.63
N TYR A 330 -9.90 13.14 2.45
CA TYR A 330 -10.79 13.55 1.37
C TYR A 330 -11.35 12.33 0.62
N GLU A 331 -12.46 12.52 -0.09
CA GLU A 331 -13.03 11.47 -0.95
C GLU A 331 -12.14 11.30 -2.20
N CYS A 332 -11.66 10.07 -2.43
CA CYS A 332 -10.79 9.67 -3.53
C CYS A 332 -11.36 8.41 -4.24
N PRO A 333 -12.34 8.56 -5.13
CA PRO A 333 -13.06 7.45 -5.73
C PRO A 333 -12.37 6.86 -6.97
N GLU A 334 -11.18 7.35 -7.34
CA GLU A 334 -10.53 7.08 -8.61
C GLU A 334 -10.33 5.57 -8.83
N LEU A 335 -9.86 4.84 -7.83
CA LEU A 335 -9.66 3.39 -7.97
C LEU A 335 -10.94 2.55 -7.99
N ALA A 336 -12.06 3.07 -7.50
CA ALA A 336 -13.35 2.38 -7.57
C ALA A 336 -13.87 2.28 -9.02
N SER A 337 -13.34 3.15 -9.90
CA SER A 337 -13.74 3.25 -11.30
C SER A 337 -13.17 2.12 -12.17
N TYR A 338 -12.08 1.48 -11.74
CA TYR A 338 -11.44 0.36 -12.43
C TYR A 338 -12.27 -0.93 -12.25
N VAL A 339 -12.81 -1.47 -13.33
CA VAL A 339 -13.63 -2.69 -13.32
C VAL A 339 -12.96 -3.74 -14.20
N PRO A 340 -12.63 -4.93 -13.66
CA PRO A 340 -12.08 -6.03 -14.44
C PRO A 340 -12.99 -6.50 -15.57
#